data_AF-A0A4R0JV81-F1
#
_entry.id   AF-A0A4R0JV81-F1
#
_cell.length_a   1.000
_cell.length_b   1.000
_cell.length_c   1.000
_cell.angle_alpha   90.00
_cell.angle_beta   90.00
_cell.angle_gamma   90.00
#
_symmetry.space_group_name_H-M   'P 1'
#
loop_
_entity.id
_entity.type
_entity.pdbx_description
1 polymer ?
#
loop_
_entity_poly.entity_id
_entity_poly.type
_entity_poly.pdbx_seq_one_letter_code
_entity_poly.pdbx_strand_id
1 'polypeptide(L)'
;MYDHAELVLGEPSELPTDERIKAVAAGGNDPDLVALMFGFGRYLLMASSRPGTQAANLQGIWNQDRRPMWASDWTNNINTQMNYWPADLTGLGECFDPLTDLLEGLASSGAETARILYGSPGWVSHHNADIWRSTWPVGEGGDDPVWSTCATCGVWLTAHLMEHYRFQQDVGFLRDRAYPVIAGAAEFLRVWSHCGRGCSSRRRRPR
;
A
#
# COMPACT_ATOMS: atom_id res chain seq x y z
N MET A 1 12.41 -17.11 6.42
CA MET A 1 11.18 -16.29 6.50
C MET A 1 10.20 -16.82 7.53
N TYR A 2 9.56 -17.98 7.33
CA TYR A 2 8.51 -18.46 8.25
C TYR A 2 8.99 -18.49 9.71
N ASP A 3 10.14 -19.14 9.94
CA ASP A 3 10.72 -19.33 11.27
C ASP A 3 11.35 -18.07 11.91
N HIS A 4 11.30 -16.90 11.25
CA HIS A 4 11.89 -15.68 11.81
C HIS A 4 11.12 -15.13 13.03
N ALA A 5 9.85 -15.50 13.19
CA ALA A 5 9.11 -15.21 14.41
C ALA A 5 8.05 -16.27 14.66
N GLU A 6 7.79 -16.50 15.94
CA GLU A 6 6.84 -17.47 16.45
C GLU A 6 6.01 -16.79 17.55
N LEU A 7 4.73 -17.13 17.61
CA LEU A 7 3.84 -16.76 18.71
C LEU A 7 3.19 -18.04 19.20
N VAL A 8 3.43 -18.38 20.47
CA VAL A 8 2.83 -19.55 21.12
C VAL A 8 1.91 -19.06 22.23
N LEU A 9 0.63 -19.42 22.16
CA LEU A 9 -0.38 -19.01 23.14
C LEU A 9 -1.32 -20.20 23.42
N GLY A 10 -1.45 -20.58 24.69
CA GLY A 10 -2.29 -21.72 25.06
C GLY A 10 -1.71 -23.07 24.63
N GLU A 11 -2.53 -24.11 24.72
CA GLU A 11 -2.18 -25.46 24.29
C GLU A 11 -2.66 -25.70 22.85
N PRO A 12 -1.89 -26.43 22.01
CA PRO A 12 -2.31 -26.79 20.66
C PRO A 12 -3.66 -27.53 20.64
N SER A 13 -4.52 -27.14 19.70
CA SER A 13 -5.82 -27.79 19.51
C SER A 13 -5.83 -28.67 18.26
N GLU A 14 -6.30 -29.91 18.41
CA GLU A 14 -6.48 -30.89 17.32
C GLU A 14 -7.82 -30.72 16.58
N LEU A 15 -8.66 -29.76 16.98
CA LEU A 15 -9.94 -29.50 16.31
C LEU A 15 -9.75 -28.85 14.94
N PRO A 16 -10.60 -29.16 13.94
CA PRO A 16 -10.60 -28.46 12.67
C PRO A 16 -10.75 -26.95 12.83
N THR A 17 -9.99 -26.16 12.05
CA THR A 17 -9.94 -24.69 12.19
C THR A 17 -11.32 -24.04 12.03
N ASP A 18 -12.21 -24.57 11.19
CA ASP A 18 -13.55 -24.01 11.00
C ASP A 18 -14.45 -24.20 12.24
N GLU A 19 -14.30 -25.31 12.95
CA GLU A 19 -14.98 -25.55 14.24
C GLU A 19 -14.44 -24.62 15.32
N ARG A 20 -13.12 -24.43 15.38
CA ARG A 20 -12.46 -23.50 16.32
C ARG A 20 -12.97 -22.06 16.14
N ILE A 21 -13.06 -21.58 14.89
CA ILE A 21 -13.59 -20.25 14.58
C ILE A 21 -15.05 -20.11 15.04
N LYS A 22 -15.91 -21.11 14.78
CA LYS A 22 -17.32 -21.10 15.24
C LYS A 22 -17.41 -21.05 16.76
N ALA A 23 -16.56 -21.80 17.47
CA ALA A 23 -16.54 -21.82 18.93
C ALA A 23 -16.12 -20.46 19.53
N VAL A 24 -15.09 -19.80 18.99
CA VAL A 24 -14.70 -18.44 19.41
C VAL A 24 -15.80 -17.43 19.10
N ALA A 25 -16.43 -17.50 17.92
CA ALA A 25 -17.54 -16.62 17.56
C ALA A 25 -18.76 -16.77 18.50
N ALA A 26 -18.93 -17.95 19.11
CA ALA A 26 -19.96 -18.21 20.12
C ALA A 26 -19.57 -17.77 21.54
N GLY A 27 -18.43 -17.07 21.72
CA GLY A 27 -17.95 -16.58 23.01
C GLY A 27 -16.91 -17.47 23.69
N GLY A 28 -16.42 -18.51 23.01
CA GLY A 28 -15.29 -19.33 23.48
C GLY A 28 -13.96 -18.55 23.49
N ASN A 29 -12.97 -19.09 24.21
CA ASN A 29 -11.61 -18.56 24.25
C ASN A 29 -10.63 -19.60 23.70
N ASP A 30 -9.95 -19.26 22.60
CA ASP A 30 -8.95 -20.13 21.95
C ASP A 30 -7.67 -19.33 21.66
N PRO A 31 -6.73 -19.25 22.63
CA PRO A 31 -5.47 -18.53 22.45
C PRO A 31 -4.59 -19.11 21.35
N ASP A 32 -4.64 -20.42 21.12
CA ASP A 32 -3.87 -21.08 20.06
C ASP A 32 -4.40 -20.68 18.67
N LEU A 33 -5.70 -20.39 18.54
CA LEU A 33 -6.26 -19.89 17.27
C LEU A 33 -5.76 -18.46 16.99
N VAL A 34 -5.53 -17.65 18.03
CA VAL A 34 -4.92 -16.32 17.88
C VAL A 34 -3.48 -16.44 17.38
N ALA A 35 -2.70 -17.37 17.95
CA ALA A 35 -1.36 -17.70 17.48
C ALA A 35 -1.36 -18.19 16.02
N LEU A 36 -2.29 -19.08 15.67
CA LEU A 36 -2.49 -19.57 14.30
C LEU A 36 -2.80 -18.42 13.33
N MET A 37 -3.69 -17.50 13.70
CA MET A 37 -4.04 -16.33 12.86
C MET A 37 -2.86 -15.38 12.65
N PHE A 38 -2.01 -15.18 13.67
CA PHE A 38 -0.75 -14.44 13.53
C PHE A 38 0.19 -15.11 12.51
N GLY A 39 0.38 -16.43 12.64
CA GLY A 39 1.17 -17.22 11.68
C GLY A 39 0.60 -17.17 10.27
N PHE A 40 -0.74 -17.23 10.15
CA PHE A 40 -1.43 -17.19 8.86
C PHE A 40 -1.26 -15.84 8.15
N GLY A 41 -1.33 -14.71 8.86
CA GLY A 41 -1.06 -13.39 8.29
C GLY A 41 0.35 -13.28 7.70
N ARG A 42 1.36 -13.76 8.43
CA ARG A 42 2.74 -13.86 7.93
C ARG A 42 2.82 -14.73 6.68
N TYR A 43 2.20 -15.91 6.72
CA TYR A 43 2.16 -16.86 5.62
C TYR A 43 1.59 -16.24 4.34
N LEU A 44 0.46 -15.51 4.44
CA LEU A 44 -0.17 -14.88 3.29
C LEU A 44 0.73 -13.82 2.66
N LEU A 45 1.42 -12.99 3.45
CA LEU A 45 2.35 -12.00 2.91
C LEU A 45 3.54 -12.67 2.21
N MET A 46 4.14 -13.69 2.84
CA MET A 46 5.21 -14.48 2.22
C MET A 46 4.79 -15.14 0.91
N ALA A 47 3.55 -15.58 0.79
CA ALA A 47 3.05 -16.25 -0.39
C ALA A 47 2.62 -15.30 -1.51
N SER A 48 2.34 -14.02 -1.20
CA SER A 48 1.78 -13.04 -2.13
C SER A 48 2.70 -11.87 -2.49
N SER A 49 3.80 -11.65 -1.76
CA SER A 49 4.72 -10.52 -1.95
C SER A 49 6.17 -10.94 -1.76
N ARG A 50 6.77 -11.59 -2.75
CA ARG A 50 8.18 -12.01 -2.73
C ARG A 50 9.02 -11.07 -3.61
N PRO A 51 10.32 -10.89 -3.31
CA PRO A 51 11.20 -10.13 -4.20
C PRO A 51 11.06 -10.59 -5.67
N GLY A 52 10.85 -9.65 -6.57
CA GLY A 52 10.61 -9.90 -7.99
C GLY A 52 9.16 -10.22 -8.39
N THR A 53 8.21 -10.23 -7.46
CA THR A 53 6.76 -10.34 -7.75
C THR A 53 6.07 -8.97 -7.75
N GLN A 54 4.76 -8.96 -7.99
CA GLN A 54 3.94 -7.78 -7.69
C GLN A 54 3.65 -7.69 -6.20
N ALA A 55 3.30 -6.48 -5.75
CA ALA A 55 2.80 -6.26 -4.41
C ALA A 55 1.48 -6.99 -4.15
N ALA A 56 1.25 -7.49 -2.94
CA ALA A 56 -0.04 -8.06 -2.54
C ALA A 56 -1.18 -7.05 -2.77
N ASN A 57 -2.18 -7.42 -3.58
CA ASN A 57 -3.36 -6.61 -3.85
C ASN A 57 -4.49 -6.88 -2.82
N LEU A 58 -5.71 -6.42 -3.07
CA LEU A 58 -6.87 -6.66 -2.19
C LEU A 58 -7.13 -8.14 -1.83
N GLN A 59 -6.68 -9.08 -2.67
CA GLN A 59 -6.83 -10.52 -2.46
C GLN A 59 -5.47 -11.24 -2.41
N GLY A 60 -4.39 -10.52 -2.15
CA GLY A 60 -3.02 -11.02 -2.24
C GLY A 60 -2.65 -11.37 -3.68
N ILE A 61 -2.88 -12.64 -4.05
CA ILE A 61 -2.77 -13.17 -5.42
C ILE A 61 -3.90 -14.15 -5.77
N TRP A 62 -4.88 -14.34 -4.88
CA TRP A 62 -5.88 -15.40 -4.98
C TRP A 62 -7.23 -14.84 -5.42
N ASN A 63 -7.52 -14.97 -6.71
CA ASN A 63 -8.79 -14.57 -7.29
C ASN A 63 -9.26 -15.58 -8.34
N GLN A 64 -10.56 -15.92 -8.30
CA GLN A 64 -11.21 -16.81 -9.27
C GLN A 64 -12.13 -16.06 -10.24
N ASP A 65 -12.47 -14.80 -9.93
CA ASP A 65 -13.47 -14.04 -10.67
C ASP A 65 -12.84 -13.25 -11.81
N ARG A 66 -13.48 -13.25 -12.98
CA ARG A 66 -13.05 -12.42 -14.12
C ARG A 66 -13.21 -10.91 -13.85
N ARG A 67 -14.17 -10.56 -13.00
CA ARG A 67 -14.47 -9.19 -12.55
C ARG A 67 -14.55 -9.21 -11.02
N PRO A 68 -13.40 -9.24 -10.34
CA PRO A 68 -13.38 -9.31 -8.89
C PRO A 68 -13.93 -8.02 -8.27
N MET A 69 -14.36 -8.12 -7.02
CA MET A 69 -14.80 -6.97 -6.22
C MET A 69 -13.68 -5.92 -6.16
N TRP A 70 -14.04 -4.67 -6.46
CA TRP A 70 -13.10 -3.53 -6.54
C TRP A 70 -11.85 -3.84 -7.39
N ALA A 71 -12.05 -4.57 -8.49
CA ALA A 71 -11.00 -4.96 -9.44
C ALA A 71 -9.83 -5.77 -8.86
N SER A 72 -9.86 -6.16 -7.58
CA SER A 72 -8.71 -6.78 -6.89
C SER A 72 -7.43 -5.96 -7.09
N ASP A 73 -7.57 -4.63 -7.08
CA ASP A 73 -6.48 -3.71 -7.37
C ASP A 73 -5.75 -3.30 -6.08
N TRP A 74 -4.91 -2.25 -6.16
CA TRP A 74 -4.28 -1.65 -4.99
C TRP A 74 -5.09 -0.45 -4.51
N THR A 75 -6.00 -0.68 -3.55
CA THR A 75 -6.71 0.40 -2.85
C THR A 75 -5.82 1.04 -1.78
N ASN A 76 -5.32 2.22 -2.10
CA ASN A 76 -4.26 2.95 -1.39
C ASN A 76 -4.77 4.00 -0.39
N ASN A 77 -6.05 3.95 -0.02
CA ASN A 77 -6.58 4.79 1.08
C ASN A 77 -6.64 4.05 2.42
N ILE A 78 -6.27 2.76 2.47
CA ILE A 78 -6.05 1.96 3.69
C ILE A 78 -5.56 0.54 3.37
N ASN A 79 -6.11 -0.12 2.35
CA ASN A 79 -5.95 -1.56 2.18
C ASN A 79 -4.52 -1.97 1.83
N THR A 80 -3.92 -1.33 0.83
CA THR A 80 -2.53 -1.59 0.45
C THR A 80 -1.58 -1.31 1.62
N GLN A 81 -1.81 -0.25 2.39
CA GLN A 81 -1.03 0.03 3.61
C GLN A 81 -1.13 -1.12 4.61
N MET A 82 -2.37 -1.56 4.88
CA MET A 82 -2.67 -2.62 5.84
C MET A 82 -2.00 -3.95 5.47
N ASN A 83 -1.94 -4.29 4.18
CA ASN A 83 -1.24 -5.49 3.69
C ASN A 83 0.22 -5.56 4.16
N TYR A 84 0.89 -4.40 4.31
CA TYR A 84 2.33 -4.33 4.63
C TYR A 84 2.64 -3.89 6.06
N TRP A 85 1.65 -3.56 6.90
CA TRP A 85 1.89 -3.32 8.33
C TRP A 85 2.68 -4.43 9.02
N PRO A 86 2.45 -5.74 8.76
CA PRO A 86 3.21 -6.78 9.44
C PRO A 86 4.61 -7.02 8.87
N ALA A 87 4.98 -6.47 7.70
CA ALA A 87 6.18 -6.88 6.96
C ALA A 87 7.45 -6.83 7.83
N ASP A 88 7.91 -5.63 8.21
CA ASP A 88 9.14 -5.48 9.00
C ASP A 88 8.97 -5.93 10.45
N LEU A 89 7.84 -5.59 11.08
CA LEU A 89 7.54 -5.93 12.48
C LEU A 89 7.62 -7.42 12.76
N THR A 90 7.35 -8.25 11.75
CA THR A 90 7.32 -9.69 11.87
C THR A 90 8.53 -10.35 11.15
N GLY A 91 9.59 -9.61 10.84
CA GLY A 91 10.80 -10.20 10.26
C GLY A 91 10.60 -10.74 8.83
N LEU A 92 9.68 -10.14 8.09
CA LEU A 92 9.42 -10.36 6.67
C LEU A 92 9.86 -9.14 5.83
N GLY A 93 10.95 -8.48 6.21
CA GLY A 93 11.43 -7.26 5.57
C GLY A 93 11.66 -7.44 4.06
N GLU A 94 12.12 -8.61 3.61
CA GLU A 94 12.26 -8.90 2.18
C GLU A 94 10.93 -8.93 1.41
N CYS A 95 9.80 -9.15 2.09
CA CYS A 95 8.49 -9.12 1.45
C CYS A 95 8.02 -7.69 1.15
N PHE A 96 8.76 -6.67 1.61
CA PHE A 96 8.48 -5.25 1.36
C PHE A 96 8.97 -4.76 -0.01
N ASP A 97 9.90 -5.49 -0.65
CA ASP A 97 10.46 -5.13 -1.95
C ASP A 97 9.40 -4.85 -3.04
N PRO A 98 8.37 -5.70 -3.22
CA PRO A 98 7.32 -5.43 -4.22
C PRO A 98 6.49 -4.18 -3.95
N LEU A 99 6.31 -3.78 -2.69
CA LEU A 99 5.66 -2.51 -2.36
C LEU A 99 6.55 -1.33 -2.78
N THR A 100 7.87 -1.44 -2.57
CA THR A 100 8.81 -0.43 -3.04
C THR A 100 8.75 -0.28 -4.56
N ASP A 101 8.74 -1.40 -5.31
CA ASP A 101 8.61 -1.41 -6.77
C ASP A 101 7.28 -0.78 -7.24
N LEU A 102 6.18 -1.05 -6.53
CA LEU A 102 4.89 -0.42 -6.79
C LEU A 102 5.00 1.10 -6.64
N LEU A 103 5.57 1.59 -5.53
CA LEU A 103 5.71 3.02 -5.26
C LEU A 103 6.63 3.73 -6.25
N GLU A 104 7.75 3.12 -6.65
CA GLU A 104 8.64 3.66 -7.68
C GLU A 104 7.90 3.81 -9.02
N GLY A 105 7.11 2.80 -9.39
CA GLY A 105 6.25 2.85 -10.58
C GLY A 105 5.18 3.95 -10.51
N LEU A 106 4.51 4.08 -9.35
CA LEU A 106 3.52 5.14 -9.13
C LEU A 106 4.15 6.53 -9.13
N ALA A 107 5.37 6.68 -8.62
CA ALA A 107 6.09 7.94 -8.66
C ALA A 107 6.42 8.35 -10.10
N SER A 108 6.86 7.39 -10.92
CA SER A 108 7.12 7.62 -12.35
C SER A 108 5.85 8.03 -13.11
N SER A 109 4.76 7.27 -13.00
CA SER A 109 3.50 7.58 -13.69
C SER A 109 2.83 8.86 -13.14
N GLY A 110 2.87 9.02 -11.82
CA GLY A 110 2.20 10.09 -11.08
C GLY A 110 2.76 11.47 -11.31
N ALA A 111 3.99 11.59 -11.83
CA ALA A 111 4.56 12.87 -12.24
C ALA A 111 3.73 13.54 -13.36
N GLU A 112 3.26 12.74 -14.32
CA GLU A 112 2.42 13.25 -15.40
C GLU A 112 1.01 13.60 -14.91
N THR A 113 0.44 12.81 -14.00
CA THR A 113 -0.82 13.15 -13.34
C THR A 113 -0.71 14.46 -12.55
N ALA A 114 0.37 14.65 -11.78
CA ALA A 114 0.61 15.87 -11.02
C ALA A 114 0.68 17.10 -11.93
N ARG A 115 1.37 16.96 -13.07
CA ARG A 115 1.50 18.01 -14.08
C ARG A 115 0.17 18.35 -14.76
N ILE A 116 -0.57 17.34 -15.23
CA ILE A 116 -1.80 17.54 -16.00
C ILE A 116 -2.95 18.04 -15.12
N LEU A 117 -3.22 17.38 -14.00
CA LEU A 117 -4.37 17.70 -13.16
C LEU A 117 -4.13 18.90 -12.25
N TYR A 118 -2.92 19.04 -11.73
CA TYR A 118 -2.63 19.99 -10.66
C TYR A 118 -1.62 21.07 -11.05
N GLY A 119 -1.02 21.00 -12.25
CA GLY A 119 0.05 21.91 -12.65
C GLY A 119 1.21 21.94 -11.66
N SER A 120 1.42 20.84 -10.93
CA SER A 120 2.33 20.76 -9.79
C SER A 120 3.54 19.87 -10.13
N PRO A 121 4.73 20.18 -9.60
CA PRO A 121 5.88 19.30 -9.66
C PRO A 121 5.72 18.11 -8.70
N GLY A 122 6.71 17.22 -8.64
CA GLY A 122 6.62 15.98 -7.87
C GLY A 122 5.72 14.95 -8.55
N TRP A 123 5.07 14.10 -7.76
CA TRP A 123 4.13 13.08 -8.25
C TRP A 123 2.93 12.92 -7.32
N VAL A 124 1.84 12.40 -7.88
CA VAL A 124 0.59 12.11 -7.14
C VAL A 124 0.02 10.77 -7.59
N SER A 125 -0.57 10.03 -6.66
CA SER A 125 -1.47 8.90 -6.95
C SER A 125 -2.70 8.99 -6.06
N HIS A 126 -3.83 8.52 -6.60
CA HIS A 126 -5.12 8.57 -5.91
C HIS A 126 -5.41 7.26 -5.17
N HIS A 127 -6.66 7.04 -4.79
CA HIS A 127 -7.03 5.94 -3.90
C HIS A 127 -6.96 4.54 -4.54
N ASN A 128 -6.89 4.39 -5.87
CA ASN A 128 -6.64 3.11 -6.53
C ASN A 128 -5.41 3.19 -7.42
N ALA A 129 -4.76 2.04 -7.58
CA ALA A 129 -3.75 1.77 -8.60
C ALA A 129 -3.92 0.35 -9.13
N ASP A 130 -3.42 0.10 -10.33
CA ASP A 130 -3.49 -1.20 -11.00
C ASP A 130 -2.12 -1.65 -11.52
N ILE A 131 -2.10 -2.75 -12.30
CA ILE A 131 -0.85 -3.36 -12.79
C ILE A 131 -0.09 -2.41 -13.73
N TRP A 132 -0.79 -1.44 -14.32
CA TRP A 132 -0.25 -0.44 -15.22
C TRP A 132 0.25 0.80 -14.49
N ARG A 133 0.21 0.80 -13.15
CA ARG A 133 0.60 1.93 -12.30
C ARG A 133 -0.26 3.16 -12.59
N SER A 134 -1.57 2.96 -12.76
CA SER A 134 -2.51 4.07 -12.90
C SER A 134 -2.50 4.96 -11.66
N THR A 135 -2.43 6.27 -11.88
CA THR A 135 -2.34 7.30 -10.84
C THR A 135 -3.47 8.32 -10.92
N TRP A 136 -4.37 8.19 -11.90
CA TRP A 136 -5.52 9.09 -12.08
C TRP A 136 -6.61 8.83 -11.02
N PRO A 137 -7.44 9.83 -10.67
CA PRO A 137 -8.70 9.56 -9.99
C PRO A 137 -9.53 8.60 -10.85
N VAL A 138 -9.98 7.49 -10.27
CA VAL A 138 -10.84 6.54 -10.98
C VAL A 138 -12.27 7.09 -11.14
N GLY A 139 -13.09 6.34 -11.86
CA GLY A 139 -14.52 6.64 -12.04
C GLY A 139 -14.85 7.54 -13.20
N GLU A 140 -13.92 7.71 -14.13
CA GLU A 140 -14.13 8.40 -15.43
C GLU A 140 -14.70 9.82 -15.28
N GLY A 141 -14.47 10.45 -14.13
CA GLY A 141 -15.01 11.78 -13.79
C GLY A 141 -16.49 11.81 -13.37
N GLY A 142 -17.16 10.65 -13.27
CA GLY A 142 -18.56 10.53 -12.86
C GLY A 142 -18.78 10.03 -11.44
N ASP A 143 -17.79 9.36 -10.85
CA ASP A 143 -17.90 8.79 -9.51
C ASP A 143 -17.79 9.81 -8.39
N ASP A 144 -18.26 9.45 -7.20
CA ASP A 144 -18.34 10.35 -6.05
C ASP A 144 -16.93 10.83 -5.62
N PRO A 145 -16.69 12.15 -5.61
CA PRO A 145 -15.40 12.72 -5.24
C PRO A 145 -14.96 12.38 -3.82
N VAL A 146 -15.88 12.00 -2.92
CA VAL A 146 -15.59 11.65 -1.52
C VAL A 146 -14.55 10.53 -1.40
N TRP A 147 -14.47 9.65 -2.40
CA TRP A 147 -13.50 8.57 -2.45
C TRP A 147 -12.55 8.68 -3.65
N SER A 148 -13.03 9.13 -4.82
CA SER A 148 -12.24 9.11 -6.06
C SER A 148 -11.05 10.09 -6.03
N THR A 149 -11.19 11.24 -5.37
CA THR A 149 -10.22 12.36 -5.43
C THR A 149 -9.21 12.43 -4.26
N CYS A 150 -8.84 11.30 -3.67
CA CYS A 150 -7.83 11.22 -2.60
C CYS A 150 -6.39 11.48 -3.10
N ALA A 151 -5.99 12.72 -3.32
CA ALA A 151 -4.63 13.07 -3.79
C ALA A 151 -3.52 12.85 -2.74
N THR A 152 -3.86 12.47 -1.50
CA THR A 152 -2.90 12.20 -0.42
C THR A 152 -2.58 10.71 -0.26
N CYS A 153 -3.26 9.84 -1.00
CA CYS A 153 -3.12 8.39 -0.87
C CYS A 153 -1.70 7.90 -1.24
N GLY A 154 -1.10 8.41 -2.33
CA GLY A 154 0.30 8.16 -2.66
C GLY A 154 1.28 8.67 -1.61
N VAL A 155 0.99 9.82 -0.99
CA VAL A 155 1.81 10.38 0.10
C VAL A 155 1.82 9.43 1.30
N TRP A 156 0.67 8.90 1.71
CA TRP A 156 0.62 7.99 2.86
C TRP A 156 1.44 6.73 2.59
N LEU A 157 1.37 6.15 1.40
CA LEU A 157 2.23 5.01 1.04
C LEU A 157 3.72 5.31 1.26
N THR A 158 4.20 6.52 0.97
CA THR A 158 5.62 6.87 1.18
C THR A 158 6.08 6.78 2.64
N ALA A 159 5.17 6.88 3.61
CA ALA A 159 5.50 6.69 5.02
C ALA A 159 6.06 5.28 5.28
N HIS A 160 5.56 4.27 4.57
CA HIS A 160 6.03 2.90 4.69
C HIS A 160 7.48 2.73 4.24
N LEU A 161 7.94 3.49 3.23
CA LEU A 161 9.35 3.46 2.80
C LEU A 161 10.28 3.96 3.92
N MET A 162 9.86 5.03 4.62
CA MET A 162 10.61 5.56 5.75
C MET A 162 10.59 4.61 6.96
N GLU A 163 9.45 3.97 7.24
CA GLU A 163 9.39 2.95 8.30
C GLU A 163 10.28 1.75 7.96
N HIS A 164 10.25 1.25 6.72
CA HIS A 164 11.12 0.16 6.29
C HIS A 164 12.61 0.49 6.52
N TYR A 165 13.03 1.70 6.14
CA TYR A 165 14.37 2.18 6.48
C TYR A 165 14.62 2.20 8.00
N ARG A 166 13.66 2.64 8.82
CA ARG A 166 13.83 2.68 10.28
C ARG A 166 14.00 1.28 10.89
N PHE A 167 13.34 0.26 10.33
CA PHE A 167 13.51 -1.13 10.75
C PHE A 167 14.85 -1.73 10.32
N GLN A 168 15.25 -1.52 9.06
CA GLN A 168 16.43 -2.17 8.49
C GLN A 168 17.74 -1.38 8.66
N GLN A 169 17.66 -0.06 8.86
CA GLN A 169 18.78 0.88 8.88
C GLN A 169 19.66 0.83 7.62
N ASP A 170 19.11 0.43 6.48
CA ASP A 170 19.81 0.38 5.19
C ASP A 170 19.85 1.77 4.53
N VAL A 171 21.00 2.44 4.66
CA VAL A 171 21.25 3.75 4.05
C VAL A 171 21.27 3.68 2.52
N GLY A 172 21.66 2.55 1.93
CA GLY A 172 21.61 2.33 0.48
C GLY A 172 20.19 2.35 -0.03
N PHE A 173 19.31 1.55 0.60
CA PHE A 173 17.87 1.56 0.33
C PHE A 173 17.28 2.97 0.47
N LEU A 174 17.58 3.67 1.56
CA LEU A 174 17.07 5.02 1.78
C LEU A 174 17.49 5.97 0.66
N ARG A 175 18.80 6.01 0.35
CA ARG A 175 19.36 6.94 -0.63
C ARG A 175 18.86 6.65 -2.05
N ASP A 176 18.89 5.39 -2.45
CA ASP A 176 18.77 5.01 -3.86
C ASP A 176 17.31 4.72 -4.26
N ARG A 177 16.45 4.32 -3.31
CA ARG A 177 15.07 3.90 -3.59
C ARG A 177 14.02 4.75 -2.86
N ALA A 178 14.11 4.83 -1.54
CA ALA A 178 13.04 5.45 -0.75
C ALA A 178 13.02 6.98 -0.85
N TYR A 179 14.16 7.64 -0.67
CA TYR A 179 14.25 9.09 -0.60
C TYR A 179 13.79 9.79 -1.89
N PRO A 180 14.17 9.35 -3.11
CA PRO A 180 13.66 9.95 -4.34
C PRO A 180 12.13 9.96 -4.41
N VAL A 181 11.50 8.85 -4.01
CA VAL A 181 10.03 8.71 -4.00
C VAL A 181 9.40 9.63 -2.95
N ILE A 182 9.91 9.62 -1.72
CA ILE A 182 9.42 10.47 -0.61
C ILE A 182 9.56 11.96 -0.98
N ALA A 183 10.71 12.36 -1.51
CA ALA A 183 10.99 13.73 -1.88
C ALA A 183 10.04 14.23 -2.97
N GLY A 184 9.74 13.40 -3.98
CA GLY A 184 8.77 13.73 -5.03
C GLY A 184 7.34 13.91 -4.51
N ALA A 185 6.91 13.09 -3.54
CA ALA A 185 5.60 13.26 -2.92
C ALA A 185 5.52 14.54 -2.06
N ALA A 186 6.60 14.85 -1.33
CA ALA A 186 6.71 16.08 -0.56
C ALA A 186 6.73 17.33 -1.45
N GLU A 187 7.39 17.26 -2.62
CA GLU A 187 7.40 18.33 -3.61
C GLU A 187 6.00 18.63 -4.15
N PHE A 188 5.23 17.59 -4.47
CA PHE A 188 3.83 17.73 -4.88
C PHE A 188 3.01 18.45 -3.80
N LEU A 189 3.06 17.95 -2.56
CA LEU A 189 2.32 18.53 -1.44
C LEU A 189 2.66 20.00 -1.21
N ARG A 190 3.95 20.36 -1.28
CA ARG A 190 4.42 21.73 -1.07
C ARG A 190 3.74 22.70 -2.03
N VAL A 191 3.53 22.34 -3.28
CA VAL A 191 2.88 23.23 -4.26
C VAL A 191 1.37 23.14 -4.17
N TRP A 192 0.84 21.92 -4.10
CA TRP A 192 -0.60 21.66 -4.05
C TRP A 192 -1.28 22.34 -2.86
N SER A 193 -0.67 22.29 -1.67
CA SER A 193 -1.25 22.89 -0.45
C SER A 193 -1.21 24.43 -0.43
N HIS A 194 -0.37 25.06 -1.25
CA HIS A 194 -0.20 26.52 -1.29
C HIS A 194 -1.02 27.19 -2.42
N CYS A 195 -1.71 26.41 -3.24
CA CYS A 195 -2.48 26.90 -4.39
C CYS A 195 -3.75 27.70 -4.01
N GLY A 196 -3.98 28.00 -2.73
CA GLY A 196 -5.06 28.85 -2.24
C GLY A 196 -4.86 30.36 -2.40
N ARG A 197 -3.65 30.84 -2.77
CA ARG A 197 -3.38 32.28 -3.01
C ARG A 197 -2.53 32.50 -4.26
N GLY A 198 -3.18 32.72 -5.42
CA GLY A 198 -2.56 33.46 -6.52
C GLY A 198 -2.07 32.70 -7.76
N CYS A 199 -2.45 31.43 -7.97
CA CYS A 199 -2.02 30.70 -9.17
C CYS A 199 -2.77 31.07 -10.47
N SER A 200 -3.61 32.11 -10.46
CA SER A 200 -4.38 32.55 -11.64
C SER A 200 -3.60 33.43 -12.63
N SER A 201 -2.31 33.76 -12.42
CA SER A 201 -1.63 34.78 -13.22
C SER A 201 -0.55 34.32 -14.21
N ARG A 202 -0.34 33.01 -14.43
CA ARG A 202 0.68 32.52 -15.41
C ARG A 202 0.13 31.77 -16.62
N ARG A 203 -1.12 31.99 -17.02
CA ARG A 203 -1.53 31.72 -18.41
C ARG A 203 -1.02 32.85 -19.30
N ARG A 204 0.20 32.68 -19.84
CA ARG A 204 0.70 33.47 -20.97
C ARG A 204 -0.34 33.37 -22.10
N ARG A 205 -0.98 34.50 -22.44
CA ARG A 205 -1.71 34.62 -23.71
C ARG A 205 -0.70 34.57 -24.86
N PRO A 206 -0.96 33.83 -25.95
CA PRO A 206 -0.16 33.97 -27.16
C PRO A 206 -0.42 35.36 -27.77
N ARG A 207 0.65 36.01 -28.22
CA ARG A 207 0.59 37.11 -29.20
C ARG A 207 0.59 36.51 -30.59
#